data_AF-A0A2W6AJW0-F1
#
_entry.id   AF-A0A2W6AJW0-F1
#
_cell.length_a   1.000
_cell.length_b   1.000
_cell.length_c   1.000
_cell.angle_alpha   90.00
_cell.angle_beta   90.00
_cell.angle_gamma   90.00
#
_symmetry.space_group_name_H-M   'P 1'
#
loop_
_entity.id
_entity.type
_entity.pdbx_description
1 polymer ?
#
loop_
_entity_poly.entity_id
_entity_poly.type
_entity_poly.pdbx_seq_one_letter_code
_entity_poly.pdbx_strand_id
1 'polypeptide(L)'
;MSGAHGAPRVCRAGIVPMLVAAVLTVVLAGCGDTTSQPAWVHAHPDTSVLAFQTTAPGVCAITVQYPNDAPAAIGYLGSTYVQVQRRPHPASTAGRDLGNSADWRVLLLRGGDLLLVTPGDAFDYRLEATC
;
A
#
# COMPACT_ATOMS: atom_id res chain seq x y z
N MET A 1 -59.54 -18.92 10.61
CA MET A 1 -59.36 -17.81 11.57
C MET A 1 -58.33 -16.89 10.94
N SER A 2 -58.77 -15.73 10.45
CA SER A 2 -58.00 -14.81 9.60
C SER A 2 -57.37 -13.66 10.40
N GLY A 3 -56.24 -13.13 9.89
CA GLY A 3 -55.67 -11.80 10.19
C GLY A 3 -54.58 -11.79 11.26
N ALA A 4 -53.54 -10.94 11.23
CA ALA A 4 -53.14 -9.92 10.28
C ALA A 4 -51.70 -9.45 10.62
N HIS A 5 -51.07 -8.79 9.65
CA HIS A 5 -49.76 -8.15 9.68
C HIS A 5 -49.59 -7.04 10.74
N GLY A 6 -48.35 -6.87 11.23
CA GLY A 6 -47.62 -5.60 11.04
C GLY A 6 -47.64 -4.53 12.14
N ALA A 7 -46.40 -4.16 12.52
CA ALA A 7 -45.90 -2.81 12.84
C ALA A 7 -46.22 -2.21 14.24
N PRO A 8 -45.69 -1.02 14.57
CA PRO A 8 -44.27 -0.69 14.74
C PRO A 8 -44.00 -0.01 16.10
N ARG A 9 -42.76 0.00 16.60
CA ARG A 9 -42.38 0.90 17.70
C ARG A 9 -41.82 2.20 17.15
N VAL A 10 -42.69 3.21 17.19
CA VAL A 10 -42.39 4.62 17.01
C VAL A 10 -41.64 5.12 18.24
N CYS A 11 -40.46 5.71 18.06
CA CYS A 11 -39.92 6.68 19.00
C CYS A 11 -39.85 8.04 18.31
N ARG A 12 -40.49 9.00 18.98
CA ARG A 12 -40.88 10.34 18.59
C ARG A 12 -39.78 11.19 17.92
N ALA A 13 -40.29 12.01 17.01
CA ALA A 13 -39.67 13.14 16.36
C ALA A 13 -39.13 14.20 17.34
N GLY A 14 -37.94 14.71 17.04
CA GLY A 14 -37.53 16.08 17.32
C GLY A 14 -37.22 16.75 15.98
N ILE A 15 -38.07 17.69 15.56
CA ILE A 15 -37.84 18.54 14.39
C ILE A 15 -37.07 19.77 14.88
N VAL A 16 -35.86 19.98 14.36
CA VAL A 16 -35.20 21.30 14.34
C VAL A 16 -34.58 21.49 12.95
N PRO A 17 -34.81 22.63 12.27
CA PRO A 17 -34.67 22.74 10.83
C PRO A 17 -33.27 23.20 10.38
N MET A 18 -32.94 22.80 9.15
CA MET A 18 -32.11 23.52 8.18
C MET A 18 -30.64 23.78 8.55
N LEU A 19 -29.75 22.89 8.08
CA LEU A 19 -28.39 23.25 7.71
C LEU A 19 -27.97 22.40 6.51
N VAL A 20 -27.66 23.09 5.42
CA VAL A 20 -27.08 22.57 4.18
C VAL A 20 -25.75 21.87 4.52
N ALA A 21 -25.63 20.58 4.23
CA ALA A 21 -24.34 19.89 4.24
C ALA A 21 -24.28 18.93 3.06
N ALA A 22 -23.27 19.18 2.23
CA ALA A 22 -22.97 18.48 1.00
C ALA A 22 -22.89 16.96 1.19
N VAL A 23 -23.26 16.24 0.12
CA VAL A 23 -23.07 14.81 -0.03
C VAL A 23 -21.59 14.48 0.14
N LEU A 24 -21.20 14.03 1.33
CA LEU A 24 -19.91 13.39 1.54
C LEU A 24 -20.05 11.95 1.02
N THR A 25 -19.61 11.73 -0.21
CA THR A 25 -19.42 10.38 -0.75
C THR A 25 -18.53 9.61 0.21
N VAL A 26 -19.11 8.60 0.85
CA VAL A 26 -18.39 7.58 1.60
C VAL A 26 -17.41 6.93 0.63
N VAL A 27 -16.14 7.32 0.71
CA VAL A 27 -15.06 6.50 0.16
C VAL A 27 -15.10 5.24 1.03
N LEU A 28 -15.59 4.14 0.48
CA LEU A 28 -15.27 2.82 1.01
C LEU A 28 -13.75 2.71 0.92
N ALA A 29 -13.06 3.11 1.97
CA ALA A 29 -11.76 2.55 2.28
C ALA A 29 -12.03 1.06 2.39
N GLY A 30 -11.71 0.32 1.32
CA GLY A 30 -11.63 -1.12 1.42
C GLY A 30 -10.73 -1.40 2.60
N CYS A 31 -11.27 -2.06 3.62
CA CYS A 31 -10.46 -2.75 4.61
C CYS A 31 -9.74 -3.85 3.83
N GLY A 32 -8.63 -3.47 3.17
CA GLY A 32 -7.66 -4.41 2.67
C GLY A 32 -7.26 -5.22 3.87
N ASP A 33 -7.46 -6.53 3.78
CA ASP A 33 -7.12 -7.50 4.81
C ASP A 33 -5.66 -7.26 5.20
N THR A 34 -5.43 -6.55 6.30
CA THR A 34 -4.10 -6.30 6.85
C THR A 34 -3.67 -7.56 7.57
N THR A 35 -3.63 -8.68 6.88
CA THR A 35 -2.87 -9.83 7.37
C THR A 35 -1.47 -9.28 7.58
N SER A 36 -1.06 -9.14 8.84
CA SER A 36 0.18 -8.45 9.21
C SER A 36 1.32 -9.18 8.52
N GLN A 37 1.83 -8.62 7.43
CA GLN A 37 3.00 -9.18 6.78
C GLN A 37 4.16 -9.14 7.77
N PRO A 38 5.06 -10.13 7.75
CA PRO A 38 6.22 -10.09 8.61
C PRO A 38 7.00 -8.79 8.35
N ALA A 39 7.57 -8.23 9.41
CA ALA A 39 8.43 -7.06 9.28
C ALA A 39 9.56 -7.34 8.28
N TRP A 40 9.94 -6.34 7.50
CA TRP A 40 11.08 -6.42 6.61
C TRP A 40 12.35 -6.62 7.43
N VAL A 41 12.98 -7.78 7.24
CA VAL A 41 14.26 -8.07 7.87
C VAL A 41 15.36 -7.83 6.84
N HIS A 42 16.30 -6.95 7.18
CA HIS A 42 17.48 -6.64 6.35
C HIS A 42 18.42 -7.85 6.14
N ALA A 43 18.11 -9.01 6.74
CA ALA A 43 18.84 -10.25 6.57
C ALA A 43 18.51 -11.01 5.27
N HIS A 44 17.59 -10.51 4.44
CA HIS A 44 17.41 -11.07 3.09
C HIS A 44 18.66 -10.79 2.26
N PRO A 45 19.24 -11.81 1.60
CA PRO A 45 20.43 -11.61 0.80
C PRO A 45 20.15 -10.63 -0.33
N ASP A 46 20.99 -9.61 -0.45
CA ASP A 46 21.09 -8.81 -1.67
C ASP A 46 21.30 -9.74 -2.88
N THR A 47 20.81 -9.32 -4.04
CA THR A 47 21.13 -10.03 -5.28
C THR A 47 22.35 -9.39 -5.93
N SER A 48 22.89 -10.00 -6.98
CA SER A 48 23.99 -9.41 -7.74
C SER A 48 23.66 -8.03 -8.36
N VAL A 49 22.38 -7.64 -8.43
CA VAL A 49 21.93 -6.42 -9.10
C VAL A 49 21.09 -5.48 -8.21
N LEU A 50 20.68 -5.93 -7.01
CA LEU A 50 19.86 -5.14 -6.08
C LEU A 50 20.57 -5.02 -4.73
N ALA A 51 20.54 -3.82 -4.16
CA ALA A 51 20.93 -3.56 -2.79
C ALA A 51 19.73 -3.02 -2.01
N PHE A 52 19.45 -3.57 -0.83
CA PHE A 52 18.35 -3.09 0.02
C PHE A 52 18.85 -2.19 1.14
N GLN A 53 18.18 -1.05 1.36
CA GLN A 53 18.54 -0.11 2.43
C GLN A 53 17.36 0.14 3.38
N THR A 54 17.66 0.20 4.67
CA THR A 54 16.69 0.53 5.74
C THR A 54 16.47 2.04 5.89
N THR A 55 17.27 2.86 5.23
CA THR A 55 17.12 4.31 5.18
C THR A 55 17.14 4.80 3.74
N ALA A 56 16.36 5.85 3.45
CA ALA A 56 16.41 6.56 2.18
C ALA A 56 17.31 7.81 2.32
N PRO A 57 18.09 8.15 1.29
CA PRO A 57 18.93 9.35 1.31
C PRO A 57 18.11 10.61 1.00
N GLY A 58 18.67 11.76 1.40
CA GLY A 58 18.21 13.07 0.96
C GLY A 58 16.81 13.46 1.44
N VAL A 59 16.21 14.40 0.70
CA VAL A 59 14.88 14.93 1.02
C VAL A 59 13.77 13.90 0.85
N CYS A 60 13.98 12.89 0.00
CA CYS A 60 13.03 11.79 -0.22
C CYS A 60 12.81 10.91 0.99
N ALA A 61 13.69 10.96 1.99
CA ALA A 61 13.48 10.22 3.23
C ALA A 61 12.13 10.53 3.89
N ILE A 62 11.56 11.73 3.67
CA ILE A 62 10.26 12.13 4.21
C ILE A 62 9.08 11.40 3.55
N THR A 63 9.24 10.80 2.37
CA THR A 63 8.16 10.09 1.66
C THR A 63 8.10 8.61 2.02
N VAL A 64 9.08 8.10 2.77
CA VAL A 64 9.09 6.71 3.23
C VAL A 64 8.00 6.50 4.27
N GLN A 65 6.98 5.72 3.93
CA GLN A 65 5.79 5.55 4.75
C GLN A 65 5.77 4.24 5.55
N TYR A 66 6.44 3.19 5.04
CA TYR A 66 6.38 1.84 5.57
C TYR A 66 7.77 1.20 5.70
N PRO A 67 8.72 1.83 6.43
CA PRO A 67 10.11 1.35 6.51
C PRO A 67 10.28 0.04 7.29
N ASN A 68 9.27 -0.36 8.08
CA ASN A 68 9.26 -1.62 8.82
C ASN A 68 8.70 -2.78 8.00
N ASP A 69 7.92 -2.51 6.95
CA ASP A 69 7.24 -3.53 6.15
C ASP A 69 8.02 -3.84 4.86
N ALA A 70 8.87 -2.92 4.41
CA ALA A 70 9.71 -3.04 3.24
C ALA A 70 10.92 -2.08 3.33
N PRO A 71 11.99 -2.27 2.52
CA PRO A 71 13.14 -1.36 2.49
C PRO A 71 12.71 0.09 2.31
N ALA A 72 13.38 1.02 2.99
CA ALA A 72 13.18 2.44 2.73
C ALA A 72 13.68 2.82 1.32
N ALA A 73 14.74 2.17 0.85
CA ALA A 73 15.26 2.35 -0.50
C ALA A 73 15.78 1.04 -1.12
N ILE A 74 15.87 1.05 -2.44
CA ILE A 74 16.44 -0.01 -3.27
C ILE A 74 17.48 0.61 -4.20
N GLY A 75 18.71 0.13 -4.14
CA GLY A 75 19.74 0.41 -5.12
C GLY A 75 19.61 -0.52 -6.34
N TYR A 76 19.59 0.04 -7.55
CA TYR A 76 19.58 -0.71 -8.81
C TYR A 76 20.39 0.02 -9.88
N LEU A 77 21.41 -0.66 -10.45
CA LEU A 77 22.30 -0.12 -11.48
C LEU A 77 22.88 1.28 -11.17
N GLY A 78 23.29 1.51 -9.92
CA GLY A 78 23.86 2.78 -9.46
C GLY A 78 22.84 3.90 -9.21
N SER A 79 21.55 3.62 -9.38
CA SER A 79 20.46 4.54 -9.01
C SER A 79 19.82 4.12 -7.69
N THR A 80 19.31 5.10 -6.94
CA THR A 80 18.54 4.87 -5.70
C THR A 80 17.06 5.10 -5.97
N TYR A 81 16.24 4.14 -5.55
CA TYR A 81 14.79 4.24 -5.61
C TYR A 81 14.23 4.25 -4.19
N VAL A 82 13.33 5.18 -3.89
CA VAL A 82 12.78 5.42 -2.56
C VAL A 82 11.34 4.94 -2.49
N GLN A 83 10.98 4.28 -1.38
CA GLN A 83 9.62 3.83 -1.13
C GLN A 83 8.67 5.03 -1.04
N VAL A 84 7.58 5.01 -1.80
CA VAL A 84 6.60 6.11 -1.81
C VAL A 84 5.19 5.69 -1.45
N GLN A 85 4.83 4.42 -1.64
CA GLN A 85 3.46 3.95 -1.42
C GLN A 85 3.40 2.44 -1.16
N ARG A 86 2.45 2.02 -0.32
CA ARG A 86 2.01 0.63 -0.18
C ARG A 86 0.72 0.41 -0.95
N ARG A 87 0.56 -0.77 -1.53
CA ARG A 87 -0.63 -1.22 -2.25
C ARG A 87 -0.92 -2.69 -1.94
N PRO A 88 -2.18 -3.13 -2.10
CA PRO A 88 -2.53 -4.53 -1.92
C PRO A 88 -1.68 -5.46 -2.80
N HIS A 89 -1.48 -6.69 -2.34
CA HIS A 89 -0.77 -7.70 -3.11
C HIS A 89 -1.39 -7.84 -4.51
N PRO A 90 -0.60 -7.71 -5.59
CA PRO A 90 -1.13 -7.73 -6.94
C PRO A 90 -1.54 -9.16 -7.35
N ALA A 91 -2.76 -9.32 -7.88
CA ALA A 91 -3.20 -10.60 -8.47
C ALA A 91 -2.36 -11.04 -9.68
N SER A 92 -1.74 -10.07 -10.36
CA SER A 92 -0.76 -10.31 -11.42
C SER A 92 0.26 -9.19 -11.40
N THR A 93 1.52 -9.55 -11.62
CA THR A 93 2.61 -8.59 -11.74
C THR A 93 2.97 -8.39 -13.21
N ALA A 94 3.04 -7.13 -13.63
CA ALA A 94 3.53 -6.75 -14.95
C ALA A 94 4.83 -5.96 -14.78
N GLY A 95 5.90 -6.40 -15.44
CA GLY A 95 7.22 -5.79 -15.31
C GLY A 95 8.32 -6.78 -15.64
N ARG A 96 9.56 -6.27 -15.75
CA ARG A 96 10.74 -7.12 -15.86
C ARG A 96 11.19 -7.52 -14.47
N ASP A 97 11.31 -8.82 -14.21
CA ASP A 97 11.91 -9.31 -12.96
C ASP A 97 13.38 -8.88 -12.86
N LEU A 98 13.72 -8.22 -11.76
CA LEU A 98 15.08 -7.79 -11.44
C LEU A 98 15.74 -8.71 -10.41
N GLY A 99 14.96 -9.47 -9.66
CA GLY A 99 15.42 -10.29 -8.55
C GLY A 99 14.25 -10.81 -7.74
N ASN A 100 14.41 -12.02 -7.22
CA ASN A 100 13.42 -12.65 -6.35
C ASN A 100 14.10 -13.52 -5.30
N SER A 101 13.33 -13.78 -4.25
CA SER A 101 13.55 -14.79 -3.23
C SER A 101 12.26 -15.60 -3.07
N ALA A 102 12.22 -16.51 -2.11
CA ALA A 102 10.98 -17.21 -1.73
C ALA A 102 9.88 -16.24 -1.28
N ASP A 103 10.26 -15.17 -0.58
CA ASP A 103 9.30 -14.27 0.09
C ASP A 103 9.10 -12.93 -0.62
N TRP A 104 9.96 -12.55 -1.57
CA TRP A 104 9.86 -11.24 -2.21
C TRP A 104 10.29 -11.26 -3.67
N ARG A 105 9.86 -10.25 -4.42
CA ARG A 105 10.25 -10.02 -5.82
C ARG A 105 10.31 -8.54 -6.14
N VAL A 106 11.34 -8.11 -6.86
CA VAL A 106 11.46 -6.74 -7.37
C VAL A 106 11.26 -6.73 -8.88
N LEU A 107 10.41 -5.84 -9.35
CA LEU A 107 10.04 -5.69 -10.75
C LEU A 107 10.36 -4.28 -11.23
N LEU A 108 10.91 -4.16 -12.44
CA LEU A 108 10.96 -2.90 -13.16
C LEU A 108 9.67 -2.70 -13.97
N LEU A 109 8.93 -1.64 -13.67
CA LEU A 109 7.73 -1.26 -14.38
C LEU A 109 8.05 -0.50 -15.67
N ARG A 110 7.09 -0.42 -16.60
CA ARG A 110 7.28 0.30 -17.88
C ARG A 110 7.59 1.79 -17.73
N GLY A 111 7.31 2.39 -16.58
CA GLY A 111 7.61 3.79 -16.25
C GLY A 111 9.00 4.03 -15.65
N GLY A 112 9.80 2.98 -15.43
CA GLY A 112 11.10 3.09 -14.76
C GLY A 112 11.04 2.92 -13.24
N ASP A 113 9.86 3.02 -12.64
CA ASP A 113 9.62 2.72 -11.22
C ASP A 113 9.85 1.25 -10.90
N LEU A 114 10.17 0.97 -9.64
CA LEU A 114 10.26 -0.39 -9.12
C LEU A 114 9.02 -0.74 -8.32
N LEU A 115 8.64 -2.02 -8.38
CA LEU A 115 7.64 -2.61 -7.51
C LEU A 115 8.29 -3.73 -6.72
N LEU A 116 8.32 -3.62 -5.39
CA LEU A 116 8.63 -4.73 -4.51
C LEU A 116 7.33 -5.43 -4.14
N VAL A 117 7.25 -6.73 -4.37
CA VAL A 117 6.13 -7.58 -3.97
C VAL A 117 6.61 -8.47 -2.84
N THR A 118 5.89 -8.47 -1.72
CA THR A 118 6.08 -9.34 -0.55
C THR A 118 4.91 -10.33 -0.49
N PRO A 119 4.86 -11.27 0.48
CA PRO A 119 3.76 -12.22 0.55
C PRO A 119 2.42 -11.54 0.89
N GLY A 120 2.46 -10.39 1.58
CA GLY A 120 1.26 -9.69 2.03
C GLY A 120 0.85 -8.50 1.16
N ASP A 121 1.81 -7.74 0.63
CA ASP A 121 1.52 -6.50 -0.09
C ASP A 121 2.52 -6.26 -1.23
N ALA A 122 2.40 -5.09 -1.87
CA ALA A 122 3.46 -4.54 -2.70
C ALA A 122 3.72 -3.08 -2.38
N PHE A 123 4.92 -2.62 -2.74
CA PHE A 123 5.43 -1.30 -2.43
C PHE A 123 6.03 -0.68 -3.69
N ASP A 124 5.57 0.52 -4.01
CA ASP A 124 6.05 1.29 -5.14
C ASP A 124 7.30 2.08 -4.74
N TYR A 125 8.31 2.06 -5.60
CA TYR A 125 9.55 2.80 -5.45
C TYR A 125 9.80 3.67 -6.67
N ARG A 126 10.09 4.94 -6.42
CA ARG A 126 10.42 5.93 -7.45
C ARG A 126 11.88 6.30 -7.37
N LEU A 127 12.46 6.72 -8.50
CA LEU A 127 13.81 7.25 -8.51
C LEU A 127 13.91 8.42 -7.51
N GLU A 128 15.00 8.50 -6.76
CA GLU A 128 15.23 9.55 -5.74
C GLU A 128 14.97 10.96 -6.29
N ALA A 129 15.30 11.25 -7.55
CA ALA A 129 15.03 12.57 -8.13
C ALA A 129 13.53 12.92 -8.29
N THR A 130 12.62 11.96 -8.10
CA THR A 130 11.18 12.05 -8.41
C THR A 130 10.27 11.50 -7.31
N CYS A 131 10.82 11.30 -6.11
CA CYS A 131 10.02 11.27 -4.91
C CYS A 131 9.33 12.66 -4.73
#